data_AF-A0A330L9M6-F1
#
_entry.id   AF-A0A330L9M6-F1
#
_cell.length_a   1.000
_cell.length_b   1.000
_cell.length_c   1.000
_cell.angle_alpha   90.00
_cell.angle_beta   90.00
_cell.angle_gamma   90.00
#
_symmetry.space_group_name_H-M   'P 1'
#
loop_
_entity.id
_entity.type
_entity.pdbx_description
1 polymer ?
#
loop_
_entity_poly.entity_id
_entity_poly.type
_entity_poly.pdbx_seq_one_letter_code
_entity_poly.pdbx_strand_id
1 'polypeptide(L)'
;MAASTTRAHKPIMPDSTPRIIPMCELCRRVYDHGTDSGHTSVWTHLQAYVTRHRLHAKQVAFSPSYCIDCKNGYTLAATYGQH
;
A
#
# COMPACT_ATOMS: atom_id res chain seq x y z
N MET A 1 -47.71 27.11 11.44
CA MET A 1 -46.60 27.56 10.59
C MET A 1 -45.38 26.71 10.95
N ALA A 2 -44.89 25.91 10.01
CA ALA A 2 -43.76 25.01 10.20
C ALA A 2 -42.51 25.57 9.52
N ALA A 3 -41.34 25.40 10.14
CA ALA A 3 -40.06 25.37 9.43
C ALA A 3 -38.99 24.71 10.33
N SER A 4 -38.81 23.40 10.19
CA SER A 4 -37.63 22.68 10.66
C SER A 4 -36.61 22.67 9.53
N THR A 5 -35.50 23.39 9.68
CA THR A 5 -34.44 23.44 8.68
C THR A 5 -33.43 22.32 8.94
N THR A 6 -33.63 21.16 8.34
CA THR A 6 -32.65 20.07 8.39
C THR A 6 -31.51 20.38 7.41
N ARG A 7 -30.37 20.83 7.94
CA ARG A 7 -29.13 20.99 7.16
C ARG A 7 -28.59 19.60 6.83
N ALA A 8 -28.80 19.13 5.61
CA ALA A 8 -28.20 17.91 5.12
C ALA A 8 -26.67 18.06 5.14
N HIS A 9 -26.00 17.35 6.06
CA HIS A 9 -24.57 17.12 5.97
C HIS A 9 -24.35 16.19 4.78
N LYS A 10 -23.88 16.75 3.65
CA LYS A 10 -23.36 15.96 2.53
C LYS A 10 -22.10 15.26 3.04
N PRO A 11 -22.08 13.91 3.15
CA PRO A 11 -20.84 13.24 3.49
C PRO A 11 -19.85 13.52 2.36
N ILE A 12 -18.75 14.19 2.69
CA ILE A 12 -17.55 14.20 1.85
C ILE A 12 -17.06 12.76 1.88
N MET A 13 -17.48 11.95 0.91
CA MET A 13 -16.85 10.66 0.64
C MET A 13 -15.44 11.01 0.16
N PRO A 14 -14.38 10.76 0.95
CA PRO A 14 -13.03 10.87 0.39
C PRO A 14 -12.97 9.91 -0.79
N ASP A 15 -12.40 10.36 -1.91
CA ASP A 15 -12.16 9.59 -3.12
C ASP A 15 -11.89 8.11 -2.77
N SER A 16 -12.90 7.28 -3.03
CA SER A 16 -12.98 5.90 -2.55
C SER A 16 -12.20 4.95 -3.46
N THR A 17 -11.44 5.49 -4.41
CA THR A 17 -10.66 4.69 -5.33
C THR A 17 -9.55 3.97 -4.55
N PRO A 18 -9.57 2.63 -4.51
CA PRO A 18 -8.57 1.87 -3.78
C PRO A 18 -7.19 2.10 -4.40
N ARG A 19 -6.21 2.38 -3.55
CA ARG A 19 -4.81 2.51 -3.96
C ARG A 19 -4.26 1.12 -4.26
N ILE A 20 -3.70 0.95 -5.46
CA ILE A 20 -3.00 -0.29 -5.85
C ILE A 20 -1.58 -0.21 -5.31
N ILE A 21 -1.21 -1.15 -4.43
CA ILE A 21 0.08 -1.17 -3.74
C ILE A 21 0.82 -2.46 -4.11
N PRO A 22 2.02 -2.37 -4.72
CA PRO A 22 2.84 -3.55 -4.99
C PRO A 22 3.21 -4.26 -3.68
N MET A 23 2.96 -5.57 -3.65
CA MET A 23 3.29 -6.43 -2.52
C MET A 23 4.15 -7.59 -3.00
N CYS A 24 5.27 -7.81 -2.32
CA CYS A 24 6.13 -8.95 -2.61
C CYS A 24 5.42 -10.26 -2.27
N GLU A 25 5.35 -11.18 -3.23
CA GLU A 25 4.71 -12.48 -3.03
C GLU A 25 5.46 -13.36 -2.02
N LEU A 26 6.79 -13.21 -1.92
CA LEU A 26 7.62 -14.03 -1.04
C LEU A 26 7.68 -13.50 0.40
N CYS A 27 8.11 -12.25 0.59
CA CYS A 27 8.33 -11.70 1.94
C CYS A 27 7.19 -10.81 2.45
N ARG A 28 6.12 -10.63 1.66
CA ARG A 28 4.92 -9.84 2.03
C ARG A 28 5.20 -8.36 2.36
N ARG A 29 6.38 -7.84 2.01
CA ARG A 29 6.69 -6.40 2.07
C ARG A 29 5.92 -5.64 0.99
N VAL A 30 5.57 -4.40 1.28
CA VAL A 30 4.86 -3.50 0.37
C VAL A 30 5.77 -2.38 -0.09
N TYR A 31 5.55 -1.89 -1.31
CA TYR A 31 6.30 -0.76 -1.85
C TYR A 31 5.67 0.56 -1.40
N ASP A 32 6.40 1.34 -0.62
CA ASP A 32 6.01 2.68 -0.20
C ASP A 32 6.63 3.70 -1.15
N HIS A 33 5.80 4.42 -1.91
CA HIS A 33 6.27 5.46 -2.82
C HIS A 33 6.76 6.72 -2.11
N GLY A 34 6.56 6.85 -0.79
CA GLY A 34 6.82 8.09 -0.07
C GLY A 34 5.73 9.12 -0.37
N THR A 35 5.24 9.82 0.65
CA THR A 35 4.21 10.87 0.49
C THR A 35 4.79 12.23 0.19
N ASP A 36 6.07 12.44 0.53
CA ASP A 36 6.72 13.75 0.53
C ASP A 36 8.01 13.69 -0.27
N SER A 37 8.42 14.84 -0.82
CA SER A 37 9.60 15.00 -1.67
C SER A 37 10.93 14.58 -1.05
N GLY A 38 10.96 14.33 0.27
CA GLY A 38 12.14 13.83 1.00
C GLY A 38 12.13 12.33 1.32
N HIS A 39 11.03 11.62 1.06
CA HIS A 39 10.94 10.19 1.37
C HIS A 39 11.36 9.35 0.16
N THR A 40 12.45 8.60 0.31
CA THR A 40 12.88 7.62 -0.68
C THR A 40 11.87 6.48 -0.75
N SER A 41 11.51 6.08 -1.98
CA SER A 41 10.65 4.93 -2.17
C SER A 41 11.35 3.66 -1.66
N VAL A 42 10.65 2.87 -0.85
CA VAL A 42 11.26 1.74 -0.12
C VAL A 42 10.30 0.59 0.07
N TRP A 43 10.82 -0.64 0.06
CA TRP A 43 10.07 -1.82 0.48
C TRP A 43 10.01 -1.89 2.00
N THR A 44 8.80 -1.91 2.57
CA THR A 44 8.58 -1.87 4.02
C THR A 44 7.58 -2.93 4.48
N HIS A 45 7.46 -3.12 5.80
CA HIS A 45 6.44 -3.99 6.38
C HIS A 45 5.04 -3.39 6.23
N LEU A 46 4.05 -4.25 5.95
CA LEU A 46 2.66 -3.82 5.76
C LEU A 46 2.13 -3.00 6.95
N GLN A 47 2.42 -3.43 8.18
CA GLN A 47 1.99 -2.71 9.39
C GLN A 47 2.55 -1.27 9.42
N ALA A 48 3.84 -1.09 9.15
CA ALA A 48 4.46 0.22 9.13
C ALA A 48 3.85 1.13 8.05
N TYR A 49 3.56 0.56 6.87
CA TYR A 49 2.89 1.27 5.78
C TYR A 49 1.47 1.72 6.17
N VAL A 50 0.64 0.81 6.69
CA VAL A 50 -0.73 1.13 7.11
C VAL A 50 -0.75 2.17 8.23
N THR A 51 0.14 2.08 9.20
CA THR A 51 0.26 3.06 10.29
C THR A 51 0.66 4.44 9.77
N ARG A 52 1.66 4.52 8.87
CA ARG A 52 2.12 5.78 8.29
C ARG A 52 1.04 6.48 7.47
N HIS A 53 0.35 5.72 6.62
CA HIS A 53 -0.62 6.25 5.66
C HIS A 53 -2.06 6.30 6.22
N ARG A 54 -2.28 5.82 7.46
CA ARG A 54 -3.60 5.74 8.12
C ARG A 54 -4.68 5.11 7.24
N LEU A 55 -4.33 4.01 6.57
CA LEU A 55 -5.19 3.39 5.55
C LEU A 55 -6.24 2.47 6.16
N HIS A 56 -7.46 2.55 5.63
CA HIS A 56 -8.51 1.57 5.89
C HIS A 56 -8.45 0.44 4.85
N ALA A 57 -8.87 -0.78 5.23
CA ALA A 57 -8.80 -1.96 4.35
C ALA A 57 -9.52 -1.76 2.99
N LYS A 58 -10.59 -0.97 2.95
CA LYS A 58 -11.35 -0.66 1.73
C LYS A 58 -10.62 0.29 0.76
N GLN A 59 -9.56 0.94 1.21
CA GLN A 59 -8.81 1.94 0.43
C GLN A 59 -7.55 1.34 -0.21
N VAL A 60 -7.34 0.02 -0.07
CA VAL A 60 -6.11 -0.67 -0.47
C VAL A 60 -6.45 -1.91 -1.29
N ALA A 61 -5.81 -2.04 -2.44
CA ALA A 61 -5.72 -3.28 -3.19
C ALA A 61 -4.23 -3.63 -3.36
N PHE A 62 -3.86 -4.90 -3.15
CA PHE A 62 -2.47 -5.32 -3.35
C PHE A 62 -2.29 -5.91 -4.74
N SER A 63 -1.26 -5.47 -5.45
CA SER A 63 -0.82 -6.11 -6.69
C SER A 63 0.38 -7.04 -6.42
N PRO A 64 0.38 -8.25 -7.00
CA PRO A 64 1.53 -9.14 -6.92
C PRO A 64 2.82 -8.54 -7.50
N SER A 65 3.95 -8.74 -6.81
CA SER A 65 5.27 -8.27 -7.25
C SER A 65 6.40 -9.02 -6.53
N TYR A 66 7.65 -8.60 -6.75
CA TYR A 66 8.83 -9.07 -6.02
C TYR A 66 9.70 -7.88 -5.59
N CYS A 67 10.05 -7.83 -4.29
CA CYS A 67 11.00 -6.85 -3.80
C CYS A 67 12.43 -7.16 -4.29
N ILE A 68 13.31 -6.17 -4.22
CA ILE A 68 14.70 -6.31 -4.68
C ILE A 68 15.44 -7.43 -3.96
N ASP A 69 15.27 -7.55 -2.63
CA ASP A 69 15.92 -8.60 -1.83
C ASP A 69 15.49 -9.99 -2.30
N CYS A 70 14.20 -10.18 -2.55
CA CYS A 70 13.66 -11.46 -3.01
C CYS A 70 14.00 -11.77 -4.47
N LYS A 71 14.07 -10.76 -5.35
CA LYS A 71 14.58 -10.94 -6.72
C LYS A 71 16.04 -11.39 -6.69
N ASN A 72 16.88 -10.72 -5.90
CA ASN A 72 18.29 -11.06 -5.76
C ASN A 72 18.45 -12.46 -5.16
N GLY A 73 17.68 -12.80 -4.13
CA GLY A 73 17.68 -14.14 -3.53
C GLY A 73 17.30 -15.23 -4.53
N TYR A 74 16.27 -15.00 -5.35
CA TYR A 74 15.89 -15.93 -6.43
C TYR A 74 17.01 -16.08 -7.46
N THR A 75 17.62 -14.98 -7.92
CA THR A 75 18.74 -15.03 -8.86
C THR A 75 19.91 -15.82 -8.29
N LEU A 76 20.30 -15.56 -7.04
CA LEU A 76 21.39 -16.29 -6.37
C LEU A 76 21.06 -17.79 -6.24
N ALA A 77 19.86 -18.14 -5.82
CA ALA A 77 19.43 -19.52 -5.73
C ALA A 77 19.41 -20.22 -7.10
N ALA A 78 18.99 -19.53 -8.16
CA ALA A 78 19.03 -20.07 -9.52
C ALA A 78 20.46 -20.24 -10.04
N THR A 79 21.38 -19.33 -9.71
CA THR A 79 22.79 -19.38 -10.12
C THR A 79 23.57 -20.49 -9.41
N TYR A 80 23.33 -20.68 -8.10
CA TYR A 80 24.17 -21.56 -7.27
C TYR A 80 23.45 -22.82 -6.76
N GLY A 81 22.15 -22.97 -7.00
CA GLY A 81 21.35 -24.12 -6.54
C GLY A 81 21.31 -25.31 -7.51
N GLN A 82 22.09 -25.30 -8.59
CA GLN A 82 22.16 -26.39 -9.58
C GLN A 82 23.23 -27.45 -9.24
N HIS A 83 23.46 -27.72 -7.96
CA HIS A 83 24.38 -28.75 -7.49
C HIS A 83 23.65 -30.02 -7.06
#